data_AF-A0A382BHL5-F1
#
_entry.id   AF-A0A382BHL5-F1
#
_cell.length_a   1.000
_cell.length_b   1.000
_cell.length_c   1.000
_cell.angle_alpha   90.00
_cell.angle_beta   90.00
_cell.angle_gamma   90.00
#
_symmetry.space_group_name_H-M   'P 1'
#
loop_
_entity.id
_entity.type
_entity.pdbx_description
1 polymer ?
#
loop_
_entity_poly.entity_id
_entity_poly.type
_entity_poly.pdbx_seq_one_letter_code
_entity_poly.pdbx_strand_id
1 'polypeptide(L)'
;MPTKNIGPYGSWKSPISTEMIVSEAVGLGDMDIDGTDIYWLETRPAEAGRYVIVRKTSEGLINDVTPVGFSARTSVHEYGGGSYLAYQGTVFFSNYSDQRVYKIKTESGNPIPITPEGLDIRFADGFVDGLRNRIIYVREDHSQEGEAINTLVALDMDDEAEGTILT
;
A
#
# COMPACT_ATOMS: atom_id res chain seq x y z
N MET A 1 31.81 -15.42 -33.72
CA MET A 1 31.09 -16.25 -32.73
C MET A 1 31.89 -16.22 -31.44
N PRO A 2 31.30 -15.87 -30.28
CA PRO A 2 32.03 -15.93 -29.02
C PRO A 2 32.43 -17.39 -28.72
N THR A 3 33.66 -17.59 -28.26
CA THR A 3 34.21 -18.90 -27.90
C THR A 3 33.56 -19.40 -26.61
N LYS A 4 32.95 -20.59 -26.65
CA LYS A 4 32.30 -21.20 -25.49
C LYS A 4 33.36 -21.83 -24.59
N ASN A 5 33.52 -21.31 -23.37
CA ASN A 5 34.43 -21.88 -22.37
C ASN A 5 33.72 -23.01 -21.60
N ILE A 6 34.37 -24.17 -21.51
CA ILE A 6 33.90 -25.31 -20.70
C ILE A 6 34.52 -25.18 -19.30
N GLY A 7 33.70 -25.28 -18.25
CA GLY A 7 34.15 -25.28 -16.86
C GLY A 7 33.18 -26.05 -15.97
N PRO A 8 33.60 -26.42 -14.73
CA PRO A 8 32.74 -27.09 -13.76
C PRO A 8 31.41 -26.37 -13.51
N TYR A 9 30.37 -27.13 -13.13
CA TYR A 9 29.10 -26.53 -12.72
C TYR A 9 29.32 -25.58 -11.53
N GLY A 10 28.74 -24.37 -11.61
CA GLY A 10 28.87 -23.33 -10.58
C GLY A 10 30.10 -22.42 -10.69
N SER A 11 31.05 -22.69 -11.60
CA SER A 11 32.28 -21.87 -11.74
C SER A 11 32.27 -20.96 -12.97
N TRP A 12 31.16 -20.86 -13.68
CA TRP A 12 31.05 -19.97 -14.84
C TRP A 12 31.02 -18.53 -14.36
N LYS A 13 31.88 -17.69 -14.94
CA LYS A 13 31.84 -16.24 -14.67
C LYS A 13 30.50 -15.70 -15.14
N SER A 14 29.64 -15.36 -14.19
CA SER A 14 28.35 -14.72 -14.43
C SER A 14 28.56 -13.22 -14.59
N PRO A 15 27.98 -12.57 -15.62
CA PRO A 15 27.89 -11.12 -15.66
C PRO A 15 26.86 -10.59 -14.65
N ILE A 16 25.96 -11.43 -14.10
CA ILE A 16 25.00 -11.07 -13.05
C ILE A 16 25.73 -11.15 -11.71
N SER A 17 25.94 -10.00 -11.06
CA SER A 17 26.59 -9.90 -9.75
C SER A 17 25.58 -9.94 -8.61
N THR A 18 26.06 -10.14 -7.39
CA THR A 18 25.24 -10.04 -6.17
C THR A 18 24.61 -8.67 -6.03
N GLU A 19 25.34 -7.61 -6.41
CA GLU A 19 24.86 -6.24 -6.39
C GLU A 19 23.71 -6.05 -7.39
N MET A 20 23.73 -6.71 -8.56
CA MET A 20 22.61 -6.67 -9.51
C MET A 20 21.34 -7.37 -9.02
N ILE A 21 21.48 -8.39 -8.17
CA ILE A 21 20.34 -9.09 -7.56
C ILE A 21 19.74 -8.25 -6.42
N VAL A 22 20.61 -7.55 -5.70
CA VAL A 22 20.21 -6.67 -4.58
C VAL A 22 19.81 -5.28 -5.08
N SER A 23 20.24 -4.86 -6.27
CA SER A 23 19.91 -3.56 -6.85
C SER A 23 18.45 -3.51 -7.31
N GLU A 24 17.69 -2.65 -6.64
CA GLU A 24 16.57 -1.84 -7.14
C GLU A 24 15.59 -2.51 -8.12
N ALA A 25 15.26 -3.78 -7.91
CA ALA A 25 14.05 -4.33 -8.51
C ALA A 25 12.85 -3.68 -7.82
N VAL A 26 12.27 -2.67 -8.46
CA VAL A 26 10.98 -2.10 -8.06
C VAL A 26 9.93 -3.19 -8.26
N GLY A 27 9.37 -3.68 -7.16
CA GLY A 27 8.20 -4.56 -7.22
C GLY A 27 6.97 -3.72 -7.51
N LEU A 28 6.23 -4.08 -8.57
CA LEU A 28 4.94 -3.49 -8.89
C LEU A 28 3.82 -4.38 -8.32
N GLY A 29 2.87 -3.78 -7.61
CA GLY A 29 1.71 -4.46 -7.04
C GLY A 29 0.50 -3.55 -6.98
N ASP A 30 -0.65 -4.10 -6.58
CA ASP A 30 -1.95 -3.46 -6.36
C ASP A 30 -2.20 -2.22 -7.23
N MET A 31 -2.96 -2.39 -8.32
CA MET A 31 -3.30 -1.31 -9.23
C MET A 31 -4.73 -0.83 -8.98
N ASP A 32 -4.93 0.48 -9.06
CA ASP A 32 -6.25 1.11 -8.98
C ASP A 32 -6.38 2.26 -9.99
N ILE A 33 -7.61 2.63 -10.33
CA ILE A 33 -7.92 3.66 -11.34
C ILE A 33 -8.96 4.61 -10.77
N ASP A 34 -8.64 5.90 -10.78
CA ASP A 34 -9.58 6.98 -10.46
C ASP A 34 -9.69 7.94 -11.65
N GLY A 35 -10.85 7.93 -12.30
CA GLY A 35 -11.07 8.66 -13.55
C GLY A 35 -10.11 8.20 -14.66
N THR A 36 -9.18 9.07 -15.03
CA THR A 36 -8.16 8.85 -16.07
C THR A 36 -6.78 8.52 -15.49
N ASP A 37 -6.63 8.59 -14.17
CA ASP A 37 -5.35 8.43 -13.51
C ASP A 37 -5.18 6.99 -13.02
N ILE A 38 -3.96 6.50 -13.14
CA ILE A 38 -3.59 5.14 -12.78
C ILE A 38 -2.70 5.18 -11.55
N TYR A 39 -3.00 4.34 -10.58
CA TYR A 39 -2.26 4.21 -9.33
C TYR A 39 -1.71 2.80 -9.21
N TRP A 40 -0.52 2.65 -8.64
CA TRP A 40 0.04 1.35 -8.30
C TRP A 40 0.96 1.43 -7.09
N LEU A 41 1.22 0.30 -6.43
CA LEU A 41 2.26 0.20 -5.41
C LEU A 41 3.61 -0.11 -6.03
N GLU A 42 4.62 0.59 -5.51
CA GLU A 42 6.02 0.30 -5.75
C GLU A 42 6.75 0.05 -4.43
N THR A 43 7.53 -1.03 -4.36
CA THR A 43 8.46 -1.23 -3.23
C THR A 43 9.75 -0.44 -3.46
N ARG A 44 10.27 0.18 -2.39
CA ARG A 44 11.52 0.95 -2.41
C ARG A 44 12.58 0.30 -1.53
N PRO A 45 13.36 -0.67 -2.03
CA PRO A 45 14.42 -1.32 -1.25
C PRO A 45 15.41 -0.33 -0.62
N ALA A 46 15.78 0.73 -1.35
CA ALA A 46 16.69 1.77 -0.86
C ALA A 46 16.10 2.67 0.24
N GLU A 47 14.77 2.66 0.43
CA GLU A 47 14.05 3.48 1.41
C GLU A 47 13.47 2.59 2.52
N ALA A 48 14.32 1.74 3.10
CA ALA A 48 13.96 0.77 4.14
C ALA A 48 12.84 -0.21 3.72
N GLY A 49 12.69 -0.45 2.41
CA GLY A 49 11.66 -1.36 1.87
C GLY A 49 10.23 -0.81 1.95
N ARG A 50 10.04 0.50 2.11
CA ARG A 50 8.69 1.10 2.18
C ARG A 50 7.90 0.89 0.89
N TYR A 51 6.58 0.87 1.04
CA TYR A 51 5.61 0.74 -0.04
C TYR A 51 5.08 2.13 -0.41
N VAL A 52 5.16 2.48 -1.69
CA VAL A 52 4.86 3.80 -2.22
C VAL A 52 3.73 3.69 -3.23
N ILE A 53 2.66 4.44 -3.00
CA ILE A 53 1.62 4.61 -4.01
C ILE A 53 2.16 5.62 -5.02
N VAL A 54 2.23 5.20 -6.28
CA VAL A 54 2.65 6.03 -7.41
C VAL A 54 1.43 6.33 -8.25
N ARG A 55 1.32 7.57 -8.75
CA ARG A 55 0.26 8.03 -9.65
C ARG A 55 0.85 8.33 -11.02
N LYS A 56 0.14 7.92 -12.06
CA LYS A 56 0.34 8.39 -13.44
C LYS A 56 -0.90 9.16 -13.88
N THR A 57 -0.73 10.44 -14.21
CA THR A 57 -1.82 11.28 -14.70
C THR A 57 -2.16 11.00 -16.16
N SER A 58 -3.29 11.52 -16.63
CA SER A 58 -3.70 11.42 -18.04
C SER A 58 -2.68 12.01 -19.04
N GLU A 59 -1.89 13.00 -18.61
CA GLU A 59 -0.80 13.62 -19.37
C GLU A 59 0.49 12.79 -19.36
N GLY A 60 0.50 11.69 -18.61
CA GLY A 60 1.65 10.79 -18.46
C GLY A 60 2.68 11.23 -17.41
N LEU A 61 2.36 12.23 -16.58
CA LEU A 61 3.22 12.60 -15.45
C LEU A 61 3.17 11.50 -14.40
N ILE A 62 4.34 11.08 -13.91
CA ILE A 62 4.48 10.06 -12.86
C ILE A 62 5.03 10.73 -11.60
N ASN A 63 4.35 10.55 -10.47
CA ASN A 63 4.79 11.08 -9.17
C ASN A 63 4.42 10.15 -8.01
N ASP A 64 5.23 10.19 -6.96
CA ASP A 64 4.89 9.55 -5.69
C ASP A 64 3.71 10.29 -5.03
N VAL A 65 2.77 9.51 -4.49
CA VAL A 65 1.67 10.00 -3.65
C VAL A 65 2.01 9.82 -2.17
N THR A 66 2.66 8.71 -1.81
CA THR A 66 3.03 8.42 -0.42
C THR A 66 4.30 9.19 -0.02
N PRO A 67 4.23 10.16 0.92
CA PRO A 67 5.39 10.94 1.33
C PRO A 67 6.39 10.13 2.15
N VAL A 68 7.61 10.66 2.29
CA VAL A 68 8.65 10.09 3.16
C VAL A 68 8.14 10.01 4.60
N GLY A 69 8.46 8.90 5.27
CA GLY A 69 7.97 8.60 6.62
C GLY A 69 6.70 7.75 6.66
N PHE A 70 6.02 7.58 5.52
CA PHE A 70 4.84 6.72 5.37
C PHE A 70 5.15 5.52 4.48
N SER A 71 4.42 4.43 4.71
CA SER A 71 4.49 3.22 3.88
C SER A 71 3.07 2.66 3.70
N ALA A 72 2.58 2.63 2.47
CA ALA A 72 1.25 2.12 2.13
C ALA A 72 1.20 0.59 2.17
N ARG A 73 1.13 0.02 3.37
CA ARG A 73 1.16 -1.40 3.63
C ARG A 73 0.38 -1.70 4.91
N THR A 74 -0.41 -2.77 4.85
CA THR A 74 -1.19 -3.31 5.98
C THR A 74 -0.63 -4.66 6.42
N SER A 75 -0.85 -5.04 7.68
CA SER A 75 -0.53 -6.37 8.23
C SER A 75 -1.77 -7.24 8.46
N VAL A 76 -2.91 -6.93 7.84
CA VAL A 76 -4.07 -7.85 7.82
C VAL A 76 -3.64 -9.21 7.29
N HIS A 77 -4.06 -10.28 8.00
CA HIS A 77 -3.65 -11.68 7.77
C HIS A 77 -2.13 -11.92 7.73
N GLU A 78 -1.31 -11.01 8.27
CA GLU A 78 0.18 -11.04 8.27
C GLU A 78 0.85 -11.03 6.88
N TYR A 79 0.09 -11.27 5.81
CA TYR A 79 0.52 -11.15 4.42
C TYR A 79 0.39 -9.72 3.90
N GLY A 80 -0.68 -9.01 4.29
CA GLY A 80 -1.06 -7.72 3.73
C GLY A 80 -1.71 -7.82 2.34
N GLY A 81 -1.83 -6.67 1.67
CA GLY A 81 -2.52 -6.50 0.38
C GLY A 81 -3.76 -5.61 0.49
N GLY A 82 -4.21 -5.01 -0.61
CA GLY A 82 -5.36 -4.09 -0.60
C GLY A 82 -5.12 -2.90 0.35
N SER A 83 -3.87 -2.43 0.42
CA SER A 83 -3.47 -1.42 1.41
C SER A 83 -3.92 -0.01 1.06
N TYR A 84 -4.46 0.21 -0.14
CA TYR A 84 -4.93 1.52 -0.58
C TYR A 84 -6.04 1.42 -1.62
N LEU A 85 -6.73 2.55 -1.83
CA LEU A 85 -7.61 2.81 -2.97
C LEU A 85 -7.59 4.31 -3.30
N ALA A 86 -7.99 4.66 -4.53
CA ALA A 86 -8.12 6.03 -5.01
C ALA A 86 -9.60 6.37 -5.31
N TYR A 87 -10.02 7.57 -4.95
CA TYR A 87 -11.37 8.07 -5.22
C TYR A 87 -11.39 9.59 -5.29
N GLN A 88 -11.81 10.14 -6.42
CA GLN A 88 -11.98 11.57 -6.66
C GLN A 88 -10.75 12.42 -6.26
N GLY A 89 -9.56 12.02 -6.69
CA GLY A 89 -8.29 12.69 -6.42
C GLY A 89 -7.79 12.54 -4.98
N THR A 90 -8.41 11.66 -4.20
CA THR A 90 -8.00 11.33 -2.83
C THR A 90 -7.61 9.87 -2.76
N VAL A 91 -6.43 9.60 -2.19
CA VAL A 91 -5.98 8.24 -1.91
C VAL A 91 -6.20 7.95 -0.44
N PHE A 92 -6.81 6.80 -0.15
CA PHE A 92 -6.95 6.27 1.20
C PHE A 92 -6.02 5.09 1.33
N PHE A 93 -5.22 5.03 2.39
CA PHE A 93 -4.23 3.97 2.56
C PHE A 93 -3.99 3.61 4.02
N SER A 94 -3.68 2.35 4.28
CA SER A 94 -3.20 1.88 5.58
C SER A 94 -1.70 2.14 5.70
N ASN A 95 -1.32 2.89 6.73
CA ASN A 95 0.08 3.20 7.00
C ASN A 95 0.73 2.11 7.85
N TYR A 96 1.89 1.61 7.42
CA TYR A 96 2.49 0.43 8.04
C TYR A 96 2.91 0.62 9.49
N SER A 97 3.41 1.80 9.86
CA SER A 97 4.01 2.01 11.18
C SER A 97 2.99 2.03 12.32
N ASP A 98 1.75 2.39 12.05
CA ASP A 98 0.68 2.55 13.04
C ASP A 98 -0.64 1.87 12.67
N GLN A 99 -0.70 1.23 11.50
CA GLN A 99 -1.87 0.52 10.96
C GLN A 99 -3.14 1.37 10.82
N ARG A 100 -3.01 2.70 10.92
CA ARG A 100 -4.12 3.64 10.74
C ARG A 100 -4.41 3.83 9.26
N VAL A 101 -5.67 4.11 8.94
CA VAL A 101 -6.06 4.57 7.61
C VAL A 101 -5.85 6.07 7.51
N TYR A 102 -5.12 6.50 6.49
CA TYR A 102 -4.88 7.89 6.13
C TYR A 102 -5.56 8.21 4.82
N LYS A 103 -6.01 9.46 4.68
CA LYS A 103 -6.36 10.05 3.39
C LYS A 103 -5.32 11.08 2.97
N ILE A 104 -5.03 11.15 1.68
CA ILE A 104 -4.14 12.13 1.09
C ILE A 104 -4.74 12.64 -0.22
N LYS A 105 -4.93 13.97 -0.32
CA LYS A 105 -5.26 14.59 -1.61
C LYS A 105 -3.99 14.62 -2.45
N THR A 106 -4.05 14.09 -3.66
CA THR A 106 -2.88 13.96 -4.54
C THR A 106 -2.22 15.30 -4.87
N GLU A 107 -2.99 16.39 -4.81
CA GLU A 107 -2.51 17.76 -5.06
C GLU A 107 -1.86 18.43 -3.84
N SER A 108 -2.21 18.02 -2.60
CA SER A 108 -1.68 18.66 -1.38
C SER A 108 -0.50 17.89 -0.77
N GLY A 109 -0.47 16.57 -0.93
CA GLY A 109 0.63 15.72 -0.46
C GLY A 109 0.67 15.47 1.06
N ASN A 110 -0.29 15.99 1.84
CA ASN A 110 -0.30 15.84 3.31
C ASN A 110 -1.29 14.74 3.74
N PRO A 111 -0.82 13.63 4.34
CA PRO A 111 -1.68 12.59 4.89
C PRO A 111 -2.43 13.07 6.14
N ILE A 112 -3.71 12.75 6.24
CA ILE A 112 -4.58 13.02 7.39
C ILE A 112 -5.20 11.69 7.83
N PRO A 113 -5.08 11.29 9.11
CA PRO A 113 -5.68 10.04 9.57
C PRO A 113 -7.21 10.13 9.59
N ILE A 114 -7.88 9.02 9.28
CA ILE A 114 -9.35 8.85 9.42
C ILE A 114 -9.72 7.73 10.40
N THR A 115 -8.73 7.16 11.09
CA THR A 115 -8.93 6.21 12.19
C THR A 115 -8.13 6.64 13.43
N PRO A 116 -8.64 6.41 14.66
CA PRO A 116 -7.97 6.75 15.91
C PRO A 116 -6.56 6.17 16.05
N GLU A 117 -5.71 6.86 16.80
CA GLU A 117 -4.42 6.32 17.24
C GLU A 117 -4.58 5.37 18.44
N GLY A 118 -3.59 4.47 18.61
CA GLY A 118 -3.46 3.64 19.82
C GLY A 118 -4.37 2.41 19.87
N LEU A 119 -5.05 2.07 18.76
CA LEU A 119 -5.85 0.85 18.65
C LEU A 119 -5.04 -0.25 17.98
N ASP A 120 -5.15 -1.48 18.48
CA ASP A 120 -4.59 -2.67 17.82
C ASP A 120 -5.59 -3.20 16.78
N ILE A 121 -5.82 -2.37 15.76
CA ILE A 121 -6.78 -2.59 14.70
C ILE A 121 -6.10 -2.36 13.36
N ARG A 122 -6.41 -3.17 12.36
CA ARG A 122 -5.80 -3.14 11.03
C ARG A 122 -6.88 -3.12 9.97
N PHE A 123 -6.62 -2.46 8.84
CA PHE A 123 -7.57 -2.31 7.75
C PHE A 123 -6.95 -2.75 6.42
N ALA A 124 -7.76 -3.32 5.55
CA ALA A 124 -7.36 -3.75 4.21
C ALA A 124 -8.58 -3.83 3.28
N ASP A 125 -8.31 -3.92 1.98
CA ASP A 125 -9.29 -4.25 0.93
C ASP A 125 -10.52 -3.33 0.96
N GLY A 126 -10.24 -2.01 0.89
CA GLY A 126 -11.28 -0.99 0.96
C GLY A 126 -12.11 -0.89 -0.32
N PHE A 127 -13.41 -0.64 -0.17
CA PHE A 127 -14.32 -0.37 -1.28
C PHE A 127 -15.18 0.87 -1.00
N VAL A 128 -15.26 1.77 -1.97
CA VAL A 128 -15.97 3.05 -1.82
C VAL A 128 -17.49 2.88 -1.94
N ASP A 129 -18.22 3.35 -0.93
CA ASP A 129 -19.66 3.61 -0.98
C ASP A 129 -19.90 5.13 -1.02
N GLY A 130 -19.66 5.71 -2.20
CA GLY A 130 -19.70 7.16 -2.40
C GLY A 130 -21.06 7.80 -2.15
N LEU A 131 -22.16 7.04 -2.25
CA LEU A 131 -23.51 7.55 -1.93
C LEU A 131 -23.68 7.85 -0.44
N ARG A 132 -22.87 7.26 0.43
CA ARG A 132 -22.94 7.41 1.89
C ARG A 132 -21.67 8.03 2.48
N ASN A 133 -20.80 8.62 1.65
CA ASN A 133 -19.53 9.23 2.05
C ASN A 133 -18.63 8.31 2.90
N ARG A 134 -18.56 7.03 2.55
CA ARG A 134 -17.86 6.04 3.38
C ARG A 134 -17.08 5.03 2.55
N ILE A 135 -16.15 4.36 3.22
CA ILE A 135 -15.39 3.23 2.68
C ILE A 135 -15.69 2.01 3.53
N ILE A 136 -15.98 0.90 2.87
CA ILE A 136 -16.13 -0.41 3.51
C ILE A 136 -14.76 -1.08 3.51
N TYR A 137 -14.24 -1.45 4.68
CA TYR A 137 -12.97 -2.14 4.84
C TYR A 137 -13.16 -3.51 5.47
N VAL A 138 -12.25 -4.43 5.14
CA VAL A 138 -11.92 -5.55 6.02
C VAL A 138 -11.12 -4.98 7.20
N ARG A 139 -11.58 -5.27 8.41
CA ARG A 139 -10.93 -4.87 9.66
C ARG A 139 -10.56 -6.10 10.48
N GLU A 140 -9.32 -6.16 10.94
CA GLU A 140 -8.91 -7.06 12.01
C GLU A 140 -8.81 -6.31 13.33
N ASP A 141 -9.42 -6.85 14.37
CA ASP A 141 -9.33 -6.36 15.74
C ASP A 141 -8.50 -7.35 16.58
N HIS A 142 -7.33 -6.89 17.03
CA HIS A 142 -6.36 -7.62 17.85
C HIS A 142 -6.40 -7.16 19.32
N SER A 143 -7.39 -6.36 19.72
CA SER A 143 -7.49 -5.81 21.10
C SER A 143 -7.72 -6.86 22.19
N GLN A 144 -8.10 -8.08 21.82
CA GLN A 144 -8.38 -9.19 22.73
C GLN A 144 -7.34 -10.30 22.59
N GLU A 145 -7.12 -11.07 23.66
CA GLU A 145 -6.25 -12.25 23.59
C GLU A 145 -6.82 -13.31 22.64
N GLY A 146 -5.95 -13.88 21.80
CA GLY A 146 -6.28 -14.98 20.90
C GLY A 146 -6.24 -14.58 19.43
N GLU A 147 -7.07 -15.24 18.62
CA GLU A 147 -7.18 -14.96 17.19
C GLU A 147 -7.91 -13.63 16.95
N ALA A 148 -7.42 -12.85 15.98
CA ALA A 148 -8.00 -11.57 15.62
C ALA A 148 -9.43 -11.69 15.09
N ILE A 149 -10.29 -10.76 15.51
CA ILE A 149 -11.69 -10.73 15.06
C ILE A 149 -11.75 -9.99 13.72
N ASN A 150 -12.14 -10.70 12.67
CA ASN A 150 -12.33 -10.14 11.33
C ASN A 150 -13.77 -9.63 11.17
N THR A 151 -13.92 -8.38 10.75
CA THR A 151 -15.22 -7.72 10.52
C THR A 151 -15.20 -6.87 9.26
N LEU A 152 -16.36 -6.70 8.61
CA LEU A 152 -16.56 -5.61 7.66
C LEU A 152 -16.97 -4.36 8.43
N VAL A 153 -16.32 -3.23 8.15
CA VAL A 153 -16.62 -1.95 8.79
C VAL A 153 -16.78 -0.84 7.78
N ALA A 154 -17.64 0.12 8.08
CA ALA A 154 -17.76 1.38 7.36
C ALA A 154 -16.98 2.49 8.09
N LEU A 155 -15.99 3.08 7.41
CA LEU A 155 -15.32 4.31 7.83
C LEU A 155 -15.87 5.50 7.05
N ASP A 156 -16.17 6.61 7.73
CA ASP A 156 -16.45 7.87 7.06
C ASP A 156 -15.16 8.38 6.39
N MET A 157 -15.29 9.02 5.21
CA MET A 157 -14.13 9.54 4.49
C MET A 157 -13.54 10.81 5.13
N ASP A 158 -14.32 11.49 5.96
CA ASP A 158 -13.99 12.80 6.50
C ASP A 158 -13.73 12.85 7.98
N ASP A 159 -14.38 11.97 8.74
CA ASP A 159 -14.27 11.92 10.19
C ASP A 159 -13.40 10.78 10.68
N GLU A 160 -12.64 11.05 11.75
CA GLU A 160 -11.83 10.04 12.43
C GLU A 160 -12.71 9.14 13.30
N ALA A 161 -12.78 7.85 12.98
CA ALA A 161 -13.57 6.87 13.73
C ALA A 161 -13.01 5.45 13.62
N GLU A 162 -13.37 4.56 14.56
CA GLU A 162 -13.02 3.12 14.49
C GLU A 162 -13.80 2.35 13.41
N GLY A 163 -14.85 2.99 12.89
CA GLY A 163 -15.78 2.43 11.92
C GLY A 163 -16.98 1.73 12.53
N THR A 164 -18.06 1.71 11.77
CA THR A 164 -19.29 0.99 12.14
C THR A 164 -19.25 -0.42 11.57
N ILE A 165 -19.33 -1.44 12.42
CA ILE A 165 -19.42 -2.84 11.99
C ILE A 165 -20.69 -3.05 11.16
N LEU A 166 -20.53 -3.68 10.00
CA LEU A 166 -21.61 -4.06 9.09
C LEU A 166 -21.98 -5.53 9.35
N THR A 167 -23.25 -5.78 9.63
CA THR A 167 -23.82 -7.12 9.89
C THR A 167 -24.80 -7.53 8.81
#